data_AF-A0A939WQA3-F1
#
_entry.id   AF-A0A939WQA3-F1
#
_cell.length_a   1.000
_cell.length_b   1.000
_cell.length_c   1.000
_cell.angle_alpha   90.00
_cell.angle_beta   90.00
_cell.angle_gamma   90.00
#
_symmetry.space_group_name_H-M   'P 1'
#
loop_
_entity.id
_entity.type
_entity.pdbx_description
1 polymer ?
#
loop_
_entity_poly.entity_id
_entity_poly.type
_entity_poly.pdbx_seq_one_letter_code
_entity_poly.pdbx_strand_id
1 'polypeptide(L)'
;MKSSNFTKKILFILLFLALALFVACGSSEEAESDTSDSGVTDNDPSDTGTSDSDTTDSDVSDSADDSDSDTSDTDTETDTETDTDTDTNSDTDTDTDTDTNPEPADDPDFEKDSADCTMIEVPEITMGGAYADEINGYFSPAMGDSAIDIIKILLMGEIKEGTYELGTGLNDNYAQCEQCVMVWVDAALAAANEYYFQTHGTLTIKEVKDVDGIKRTVGTIKNLIVKQAEANEYMSDFTLIPDGKCIAAETVSWDTTNTPGNSGD
;
A
#
# COMPACT_ATOMS: atom_id res chain seq x y z
N MET A 1 10.74 37.55 5.97
CA MET A 1 9.67 37.09 6.88
C MET A 1 9.46 35.59 6.67
N LYS A 2 10.20 34.74 7.38
CA LYS A 2 10.15 33.27 7.27
C LYS A 2 10.39 32.71 8.68
N SER A 3 9.46 32.98 9.59
CA SER A 3 9.55 32.59 11.01
C SER A 3 8.15 32.54 11.61
N SER A 4 7.31 31.65 11.09
CA SER A 4 5.95 31.41 11.61
C SER A 4 5.64 29.92 11.74
N ASN A 5 6.20 29.06 10.87
CA ASN A 5 5.92 27.62 10.93
C ASN A 5 6.75 26.89 12.00
N PHE A 6 7.97 27.37 12.31
CA PHE A 6 8.82 26.74 13.33
C PHE A 6 8.27 26.91 14.75
N THR A 7 7.75 28.10 15.08
CA THR A 7 7.18 28.39 16.41
C THR A 7 5.90 27.62 16.68
N LYS A 8 5.08 27.35 15.66
CA LYS A 8 3.86 26.52 15.80
C LYS A 8 4.20 25.04 16.05
N LYS A 9 5.22 24.49 15.38
CA LYS A 9 5.66 23.10 15.58
C LYS A 9 6.22 22.88 17.00
N ILE A 10 7.02 23.82 17.52
CA ILE A 10 7.54 23.75 18.90
C ILE A 10 6.41 23.83 19.95
N LEU A 11 5.40 24.67 19.72
CA LEU A 11 4.27 24.79 20.64
C LEU A 11 3.44 23.50 20.71
N PHE A 12 3.23 22.81 19.57
CA PHE A 12 2.50 21.54 19.53
C PHE A 12 3.24 20.40 20.25
N ILE A 13 4.56 20.31 20.06
CA ILE A 13 5.39 19.30 20.74
C ILE A 13 5.38 19.51 22.27
N LEU A 14 5.48 20.75 22.74
CA LEU A 14 5.42 21.06 24.17
C LEU A 14 4.06 20.78 24.79
N LEU A 15 2.96 20.99 24.05
CA LEU A 15 1.61 20.70 24.53
C LEU A 15 1.38 19.19 24.71
N PHE A 16 1.85 18.37 23.77
CA PHE A 16 1.73 16.91 23.86
C PHE A 16 2.62 16.32 24.96
N LEU A 17 3.84 16.83 25.14
CA LEU A 17 4.75 16.37 26.20
C LEU A 17 4.19 16.68 27.61
N ALA A 18 3.49 17.81 27.76
CA ALA A 18 2.84 18.16 29.02
C ALA A 18 1.63 17.26 29.34
N LEU A 19 0.92 16.75 28.32
CA LEU A 19 -0.23 15.86 28.52
C LEU A 19 0.18 14.44 28.96
N ALA A 20 1.34 13.95 28.49
CA ALA A 20 1.86 12.63 28.84
C ALA A 20 2.36 12.53 30.29
N LEU A 21 2.74 13.65 30.92
CA LEU A 21 3.24 13.66 32.31
C LEU A 21 2.14 13.54 33.38
N PHE A 22 0.85 13.59 33.02
CA PHE A 22 -0.25 13.45 33.99
C PHE A 22 -0.72 12.00 34.22
N VAL A 23 -0.26 11.01 33.44
CA VAL A 23 -0.72 9.61 33.56
C VAL A 23 0.15 8.75 34.50
N ALA A 24 1.32 9.22 34.92
CA ALA A 24 2.28 8.42 35.69
C ALA A 24 2.18 8.54 37.23
N CYS A 25 1.14 9.17 37.78
CA CYS A 25 0.99 9.36 39.23
C CYS A 25 -0.42 8.97 39.69
N GLY A 26 -0.75 7.69 39.62
CA GLY A 26 -2.01 7.19 40.17
C GLY A 26 -2.03 5.67 40.24
N SER A 27 -1.46 5.11 41.32
CA SER A 27 -1.82 3.83 41.96
C SER A 27 -0.58 3.11 42.48
N SER A 28 -0.11 3.54 43.65
CA SER A 28 0.71 2.73 44.55
C SER A 28 -0.21 2.03 45.55
N GLU A 29 -0.61 0.79 45.29
CA GLU A 29 -1.07 -0.13 46.32
C GLU A 29 -0.48 -1.51 46.03
N GLU A 30 0.43 -1.92 46.91
CA GLU A 30 0.96 -3.26 46.99
C GLU A 30 -0.13 -4.22 47.49
N ALA A 31 -0.37 -5.29 46.76
CA ALA A 31 -1.10 -6.45 47.26
C ALA A 31 -0.33 -7.70 46.84
N GLU A 32 0.45 -8.22 47.77
CA GLU A 32 0.70 -9.66 47.83
C GLU A 32 -0.62 -10.39 48.12
N SER A 33 -0.71 -11.66 47.69
CA SER A 33 -1.29 -12.80 48.42
C SER A 33 -2.12 -13.73 47.53
N ASP A 34 -1.60 -14.96 47.47
CA ASP A 34 -2.28 -16.25 47.48
C ASP A 34 -3.03 -16.83 46.28
N THR A 35 -2.47 -17.98 45.91
CA THR A 35 -3.06 -19.14 45.27
C THR A 35 -4.16 -19.76 46.14
N SER A 36 -5.36 -19.93 45.59
CA SER A 36 -6.41 -20.88 46.01
C SER A 36 -7.37 -21.00 44.82
N ASP A 37 -7.44 -22.12 44.09
CA ASP A 37 -8.12 -23.37 44.42
C ASP A 37 -9.61 -23.23 44.80
N SER A 38 -10.40 -24.11 44.17
CA SER A 38 -11.81 -24.45 44.37
C SER A 38 -12.88 -23.51 43.82
N GLY A 39 -13.76 -24.06 42.96
CA GLY A 39 -15.14 -23.58 42.91
C GLY A 39 -15.89 -23.81 41.60
N VAL A 40 -16.37 -25.03 41.39
CA VAL A 40 -17.52 -25.32 40.52
C VAL A 40 -18.73 -24.50 40.97
N THR A 41 -19.43 -23.86 40.02
CA THR A 41 -20.88 -23.65 40.12
C THR A 41 -21.54 -23.79 38.75
N ASP A 42 -22.40 -24.81 38.65
CA ASP A 42 -23.39 -25.05 37.62
C ASP A 42 -24.54 -24.02 37.63
N ASN A 43 -25.20 -23.92 36.47
CA ASN A 43 -26.57 -23.46 36.18
C ASN A 43 -26.86 -21.95 36.15
N ASP A 44 -27.31 -21.44 34.99
CA ASP A 44 -28.76 -21.40 34.64
C ASP A 44 -28.98 -20.87 33.20
N PRO A 45 -29.77 -21.53 32.34
CA PRO A 45 -30.18 -21.01 31.04
C PRO A 45 -31.59 -20.42 31.09
N SER A 46 -31.71 -19.10 30.97
CA SER A 46 -32.90 -18.43 30.43
C SER A 46 -32.57 -16.97 30.09
N ASP A 47 -32.77 -16.55 28.85
CA ASP A 47 -33.91 -15.67 28.58
C ASP A 47 -34.06 -15.44 27.06
N THR A 48 -35.26 -15.74 26.58
CA THR A 48 -35.74 -15.51 25.22
C THR A 48 -36.41 -14.15 25.18
N GLY A 49 -35.69 -13.12 24.72
CA GLY A 49 -36.20 -11.77 24.55
C GLY A 49 -36.30 -11.37 23.07
N THR A 50 -37.39 -11.78 22.42
CA THR A 50 -37.88 -11.21 21.16
C THR A 50 -38.19 -9.73 21.33
N SER A 51 -37.62 -8.86 20.49
CA SER A 51 -38.11 -7.50 20.29
C SER A 51 -38.45 -7.32 18.82
N ASP A 52 -39.71 -7.64 18.52
CA ASP A 52 -40.46 -7.07 17.43
C ASP A 52 -40.71 -5.58 17.73
N SER A 53 -40.35 -4.68 16.81
CA SER A 53 -40.96 -3.36 16.75
C SER A 53 -41.10 -2.94 15.29
N ASP A 54 -42.33 -3.13 14.84
CA ASP A 54 -43.13 -2.19 14.07
C ASP A 54 -42.63 -1.74 12.70
N THR A 55 -43.10 -2.52 11.73
CA THR A 55 -43.61 -2.06 10.44
C THR A 55 -44.47 -0.80 10.57
N THR A 56 -44.05 0.29 9.93
CA THR A 56 -44.97 1.34 9.45
C THR A 56 -44.77 1.55 7.96
N ASP A 57 -45.83 1.17 7.23
CA ASP A 57 -46.20 1.60 5.90
C ASP A 57 -46.05 3.11 5.71
N SER A 58 -45.58 3.51 4.54
CA SER A 58 -46.10 4.68 3.84
C SER A 58 -45.95 4.46 2.35
N ASP A 59 -47.12 4.16 1.77
CA ASP A 59 -47.48 4.25 0.38
C ASP A 59 -46.96 5.50 -0.36
N VAL A 60 -47.09 5.43 -1.69
CA VAL A 60 -47.26 6.53 -2.66
C VAL A 60 -45.97 7.01 -3.35
N SER A 61 -45.73 6.53 -4.58
CA SER A 61 -46.29 7.19 -5.77
C SER A 61 -45.91 6.44 -7.04
N ASP A 62 -46.94 5.90 -7.69
CA ASP A 62 -46.95 5.63 -9.12
C ASP A 62 -46.52 6.87 -9.92
N SER A 63 -45.57 6.68 -10.83
CA SER A 63 -45.51 7.45 -12.07
C SER A 63 -44.91 6.55 -13.13
N ALA A 64 -45.82 5.91 -13.86
CA ALA A 64 -45.59 5.50 -15.22
C ALA A 64 -45.15 6.73 -16.02
N ASP A 65 -44.03 6.62 -16.73
CA ASP A 65 -43.90 7.33 -17.99
C ASP A 65 -43.12 6.43 -18.96
N ASP A 66 -43.88 5.97 -19.94
CA ASP A 66 -43.44 5.43 -21.20
C ASP A 66 -42.57 6.46 -21.92
N SER A 67 -41.37 6.06 -22.34
CA SER A 67 -40.85 6.59 -23.60
C SER A 67 -40.09 5.49 -24.33
N ASP A 68 -40.84 4.81 -25.19
CA ASP A 68 -40.33 4.21 -26.41
C ASP A 68 -39.36 5.18 -27.09
N SER A 69 -38.13 4.73 -27.26
CA SER A 69 -37.19 5.28 -28.23
C SER A 69 -36.55 4.12 -28.96
N ASP A 70 -37.34 3.56 -29.88
CA ASP A 70 -36.85 2.90 -31.08
C ASP A 70 -35.70 3.73 -31.67
N THR A 71 -34.49 3.19 -31.67
CA THR A 71 -33.42 3.74 -32.52
C THR A 71 -32.59 2.59 -33.08
N SER A 72 -33.16 2.01 -34.14
CA SER A 72 -32.50 1.47 -35.34
C SER A 72 -31.20 0.71 -35.13
N ASP A 73 -31.35 -0.61 -35.22
CA ASP A 73 -30.45 -1.53 -35.91
C ASP A 73 -29.58 -0.82 -36.96
N THR A 74 -28.27 -0.87 -36.77
CA THR A 74 -27.33 -0.70 -37.86
C THR A 74 -26.38 -1.89 -37.82
N ASP A 75 -26.89 -3.01 -38.32
CA ASP A 75 -26.07 -4.13 -38.79
C ASP A 75 -25.09 -3.57 -39.83
N THR A 76 -23.81 -3.50 -39.46
CA THR A 76 -22.72 -3.38 -40.44
C THR A 76 -21.85 -4.61 -40.28
N GLU A 77 -22.39 -5.71 -40.80
CA GLU A 77 -21.63 -6.88 -41.23
C GLU A 77 -20.65 -6.40 -42.31
N THR A 78 -19.38 -6.22 -41.95
CA THR A 78 -18.29 -6.12 -42.93
C THR A 78 -17.48 -7.39 -42.84
N ASP A 79 -18.04 -8.43 -43.46
CA ASP A 79 -17.30 -9.60 -43.91
C ASP A 79 -16.24 -9.13 -44.92
N THR A 80 -14.99 -9.02 -44.46
CA THR A 80 -13.84 -9.01 -45.36
C THR A 80 -13.07 -10.29 -45.12
N GLU A 81 -13.62 -11.35 -45.70
CA GLU A 81 -12.89 -12.59 -46.01
C GLU A 81 -11.77 -12.22 -46.98
N THR A 82 -10.54 -12.09 -46.46
CA THR A 82 -9.34 -12.17 -47.29
C THR A 82 -8.60 -13.43 -46.89
N ASP A 83 -9.08 -14.53 -47.47
CA ASP A 83 -8.30 -15.75 -47.65
C ASP A 83 -7.04 -15.39 -48.45
N THR A 84 -5.91 -15.36 -47.76
CA THR A 84 -4.60 -15.51 -48.42
C THR A 84 -3.91 -16.69 -47.75
N ASP A 85 -4.31 -17.87 -48.18
CA ASP A 85 -3.53 -19.10 -48.06
C ASP A 85 -2.18 -18.87 -48.74
N THR A 86 -1.16 -18.56 -47.94
CA THR A 86 0.23 -18.76 -48.33
C THR A 86 0.78 -19.86 -47.44
N ASP A 87 0.50 -21.10 -47.86
CA ASP A 87 1.23 -22.29 -47.44
C ASP A 87 2.70 -22.12 -47.79
N THR A 88 3.49 -21.61 -46.85
CA THR A 88 4.94 -21.78 -46.86
C THR A 88 5.29 -22.74 -45.74
N ASN A 89 5.22 -24.03 -46.07
CA ASN A 89 5.91 -25.09 -45.35
C ASN A 89 7.41 -24.82 -45.45
N SER A 90 7.96 -24.17 -44.43
CA SER A 90 9.39 -24.21 -44.16
C SER A 90 9.58 -24.79 -42.78
N ASP A 91 9.51 -26.12 -42.75
CA ASP A 91 10.08 -26.94 -41.67
C ASP A 91 11.55 -26.58 -41.55
N THR A 92 11.86 -25.66 -40.64
CA THR A 92 13.21 -25.48 -40.13
C THR A 92 13.12 -25.69 -38.63
N ASP A 93 13.13 -26.98 -38.26
CA ASP A 93 13.47 -27.43 -36.91
C ASP A 93 14.86 -26.89 -36.57
N THR A 94 14.89 -25.71 -35.94
CA THR A 94 16.05 -25.27 -35.19
C THR A 94 15.62 -25.19 -33.74
N ASP A 95 15.62 -26.37 -33.11
CA ASP A 95 15.71 -26.51 -31.67
C ASP A 95 17.00 -25.82 -31.21
N THR A 96 16.92 -24.51 -31.00
CA THR A 96 17.89 -23.81 -30.19
C THR A 96 17.17 -23.48 -28.90
N ASP A 97 17.17 -24.46 -28.00
CA ASP A 97 16.99 -24.26 -26.56
C ASP A 97 18.10 -23.32 -26.09
N THR A 98 17.95 -22.04 -26.39
CA THR A 98 18.71 -20.99 -25.73
C THR A 98 17.77 -20.48 -24.67
N ASP A 99 17.81 -21.12 -23.50
CA ASP A 99 17.44 -20.53 -22.21
C ASP A 99 18.36 -19.33 -21.96
N THR A 100 18.29 -18.33 -22.82
CA THR A 100 18.79 -17.00 -22.52
C THR A 100 17.67 -16.39 -21.72
N ASN A 101 17.70 -16.63 -20.41
CA ASN A 101 17.01 -15.77 -19.47
C ASN A 101 17.44 -14.34 -19.84
N PRO A 102 16.57 -13.54 -20.49
CA PRO A 102 16.99 -12.25 -21.01
C PRO A 102 17.46 -11.45 -19.80
N GLU A 103 18.73 -11.09 -19.82
CA GLU A 103 19.26 -10.13 -18.85
C GLU A 103 18.33 -8.91 -18.97
N PRO A 104 17.66 -8.50 -17.89
CA PRO A 104 16.69 -7.43 -17.95
C PRO A 104 17.40 -6.22 -18.55
N ALA A 105 16.89 -5.72 -19.68
CA ALA A 105 17.50 -4.59 -20.36
C ALA A 105 17.67 -3.46 -19.34
N ASP A 106 18.90 -2.98 -19.17
CA ASP A 106 19.17 -1.79 -18.40
C ASP A 106 18.30 -0.66 -18.96
N ASP A 107 17.46 -0.06 -18.13
CA ASP A 107 16.65 1.08 -18.50
C ASP A 107 17.57 2.31 -18.59
N PRO A 108 17.92 2.78 -19.79
CA PRO A 108 18.87 3.89 -19.93
C PRO A 108 18.32 5.20 -19.37
N ASP A 109 17.00 5.30 -19.16
CA ASP A 109 16.39 6.50 -18.60
C ASP A 109 16.53 6.55 -17.07
N PHE A 110 16.68 5.40 -16.38
CA PHE A 110 16.87 5.38 -14.93
C PHE A 110 18.17 6.04 -14.50
N GLU A 111 19.31 5.75 -15.14
CA GLU A 111 20.59 6.38 -14.80
C GLU A 111 20.52 7.90 -14.93
N LYS A 112 19.80 8.38 -15.94
CA LYS A 112 19.64 9.81 -16.21
C LYS A 112 18.71 10.47 -15.19
N ASP A 113 17.57 9.85 -14.90
CA ASP A 113 16.55 10.42 -14.04
C ASP A 113 16.91 10.29 -12.54
N SER A 114 17.77 9.33 -12.19
CA SER A 114 18.30 9.15 -10.83
C SER A 114 19.59 9.92 -10.55
N ALA A 115 20.20 10.57 -11.55
CA ALA A 115 21.53 11.18 -11.44
C ALA A 115 21.67 12.20 -10.29
N ASP A 116 20.57 12.88 -9.93
CA ASP A 116 20.52 13.88 -8.86
C ASP A 116 19.83 13.35 -7.57
N CYS A 117 19.48 12.07 -7.52
CA CYS A 117 18.79 11.46 -6.38
C CYS A 117 19.74 10.86 -5.36
N THR A 118 19.29 10.78 -4.11
CA THR A 118 20.00 10.02 -3.07
C THR A 118 19.76 8.53 -3.30
N MET A 119 20.81 7.79 -3.65
CA MET A 119 20.72 6.34 -3.79
C MET A 119 20.60 5.66 -2.42
N ILE A 120 19.64 4.75 -2.29
CA ILE A 120 19.42 3.95 -1.09
C ILE A 120 19.40 2.45 -1.42
N GLU A 121 19.72 1.64 -0.42
CA GLU A 121 19.54 0.20 -0.40
C GLU A 121 18.51 -0.16 0.67
N VAL A 122 17.65 -1.15 0.40
CA VAL A 122 16.61 -1.62 1.33
C VAL A 122 16.94 -3.08 1.72
N PRO A 123 17.86 -3.30 2.68
CA PRO A 123 18.34 -4.65 2.99
C PRO A 123 17.33 -5.49 3.78
N GLU A 124 16.42 -4.85 4.50
CA GLU A 124 15.44 -5.53 5.36
C GLU A 124 14.04 -5.02 5.05
N ILE A 125 13.14 -5.97 4.77
CA ILE A 125 11.73 -5.72 4.55
C ILE A 125 10.93 -6.69 5.43
N THR A 126 9.91 -6.16 6.08
CA THR A 126 9.01 -6.86 6.98
C THR A 126 7.57 -6.50 6.63
N MET A 127 6.60 -7.30 7.06
CA MET A 127 5.21 -6.85 6.97
C MET A 127 4.95 -5.69 7.93
N GLY A 128 4.30 -4.65 7.41
CA GLY A 128 3.85 -3.52 8.17
C GLY A 128 2.44 -3.73 8.72
N GLY A 129 2.22 -3.33 9.96
CA GLY A 129 0.89 -3.29 10.55
C GLY A 129 0.21 -4.66 10.72
N ALA A 130 -1.11 -4.63 10.86
CA ALA A 130 -1.96 -5.81 11.06
C ALA A 130 -2.53 -6.37 9.74
N TYR A 131 -2.31 -5.68 8.63
CA TYR A 131 -2.96 -5.96 7.35
C TYR A 131 -1.96 -6.42 6.29
N ALA A 132 -2.43 -7.23 5.34
CA ALA A 132 -1.67 -7.84 4.24
C ALA A 132 -1.10 -6.84 3.23
N ASP A 133 -1.61 -5.61 3.25
CA ASP A 133 -1.43 -4.60 2.23
C ASP A 133 -0.31 -3.61 2.55
N GLU A 134 0.30 -3.66 3.74
CA GLU A 134 1.44 -2.81 4.10
C GLU A 134 2.72 -3.65 4.29
N ILE A 135 3.78 -3.23 3.62
CA ILE A 135 5.11 -3.82 3.71
C ILE A 135 6.09 -2.69 4.02
N ASN A 136 6.87 -2.85 5.10
CA ASN A 136 7.79 -1.84 5.60
C ASN A 136 9.23 -2.32 5.45
N GLY A 137 10.08 -1.47 4.87
CA GLY A 137 11.52 -1.68 4.81
C GLY A 137 12.28 -0.56 5.50
N TYR A 138 13.46 -0.87 5.98
CA TYR A 138 14.44 0.12 6.42
C TYR A 138 15.50 0.28 5.36
N PHE A 139 16.04 1.49 5.19
CA PHE A 139 17.01 1.75 4.14
C PHE A 139 18.29 2.42 4.64
N SER A 140 19.33 2.32 3.82
CA SER A 140 20.65 2.89 4.05
C SER A 140 21.14 3.61 2.77
N PRO A 141 21.84 4.75 2.89
CA PRO A 141 22.12 5.47 4.13
C PRO A 141 20.86 6.06 4.74
N ALA A 142 20.82 6.12 6.07
CA ALA A 142 19.80 6.87 6.78
C ALA A 142 19.86 8.35 6.39
N MET A 143 18.70 8.99 6.34
CA MET A 143 18.51 10.39 5.98
C MET A 143 18.01 11.17 7.20
N GLY A 144 18.47 12.40 7.35
CA GLY A 144 18.05 13.24 8.47
C GLY A 144 18.84 13.00 9.76
N ASP A 145 18.21 13.32 10.89
CA ASP A 145 18.88 13.70 12.14
C ASP A 145 18.63 12.73 13.31
N SER A 146 18.26 11.46 13.04
CA SER A 146 18.28 10.30 13.98
C SER A 146 16.92 9.66 14.30
N ALA A 147 15.91 9.80 13.45
CA ALA A 147 14.72 8.94 13.53
C ALA A 147 14.80 7.78 12.53
N ILE A 148 13.81 6.89 12.59
CA ILE A 148 13.75 5.69 11.76
C ILE A 148 13.32 6.11 10.35
N ASP A 149 14.08 5.73 9.33
CA ASP A 149 13.65 5.93 7.95
C ASP A 149 13.01 4.67 7.40
N ILE A 150 11.83 4.84 6.79
CA ILE A 150 10.98 3.71 6.38
C ILE A 150 10.60 3.89 4.92
N ILE A 151 10.82 2.85 4.12
CA ILE A 151 10.12 2.68 2.84
C ILE A 151 8.87 1.86 3.08
N LYS A 152 7.73 2.33 2.59
CA LYS A 152 6.44 1.64 2.65
C LYS A 152 6.02 1.22 1.26
N ILE A 153 5.62 -0.04 1.10
CA ILE A 153 4.95 -0.55 -0.08
C ILE A 153 3.50 -0.86 0.33
N LEU A 154 2.55 -0.18 -0.29
CA LEU A 154 1.13 -0.26 -0.01
C LEU A 154 0.42 -0.92 -1.20
N LEU A 155 -0.25 -2.05 -0.97
CA LEU A 155 -0.97 -2.82 -1.97
C LEU A 155 -2.48 -2.65 -1.75
N MET A 156 -2.99 -1.43 -1.98
CA MET A 156 -4.36 -1.02 -1.66
C MET A 156 -5.41 -1.53 -2.67
N GLY A 157 -4.99 -1.97 -3.85
CA GLY A 157 -5.87 -2.56 -4.87
C GLY A 157 -6.03 -4.08 -4.76
N GLU A 158 -6.43 -4.72 -5.87
CA GLU A 158 -6.47 -6.17 -5.94
C GLU A 158 -5.04 -6.76 -5.91
N ILE A 159 -4.68 -7.42 -4.81
CA ILE A 159 -3.39 -8.13 -4.69
C ILE A 159 -3.42 -9.42 -5.53
N LYS A 160 -2.72 -9.40 -6.66
CA LYS A 160 -2.50 -10.53 -7.57
C LYS A 160 -1.09 -10.50 -8.15
N GLU A 161 -0.66 -11.60 -8.75
CA GLU A 161 0.60 -11.68 -9.48
C GLU A 161 0.56 -10.77 -10.72
N GLY A 162 1.67 -10.11 -11.02
CA GLY A 162 1.74 -9.19 -12.16
C GLY A 162 2.88 -8.19 -12.07
N THR A 163 2.98 -7.38 -13.12
CA THR A 163 3.90 -6.25 -13.22
C THR A 163 3.10 -4.96 -13.34
N TYR A 164 3.49 -3.96 -12.56
CA TYR A 164 2.81 -2.70 -12.37
C TYR A 164 3.81 -1.56 -12.52
N GLU A 165 3.50 -0.63 -13.42
CA GLU A 165 4.30 0.60 -13.53
C GLU A 165 3.90 1.57 -12.41
N LEU A 166 4.91 2.09 -11.71
CA LEU A 166 4.76 3.07 -10.65
C LEU A 166 4.84 4.49 -11.23
N GLY A 167 4.11 5.44 -10.64
CA GLY A 167 4.13 6.83 -11.11
C GLY A 167 3.40 7.09 -12.42
N THR A 168 2.57 6.14 -12.88
CA THR A 168 1.69 6.30 -14.04
C THR A 168 0.27 5.80 -13.74
N GLY A 169 -0.72 6.30 -14.47
CA GLY A 169 -2.11 5.82 -14.35
C GLY A 169 -2.66 5.98 -12.93
N LEU A 170 -3.32 4.96 -12.39
CA LEU A 170 -3.83 5.03 -11.01
C LEU A 170 -2.69 5.16 -9.98
N ASN A 171 -1.50 4.64 -10.30
CA ASN A 171 -0.33 4.63 -9.43
C ASN A 171 0.46 5.95 -9.45
N ASP A 172 0.00 7.00 -10.14
CA ASP A 172 0.60 8.34 -10.10
C ASP A 172 0.01 9.26 -9.01
N ASN A 173 -1.08 8.81 -8.37
CA ASN A 173 -1.82 9.58 -7.39
C ASN A 173 -2.12 8.73 -6.16
N TYR A 174 -1.60 9.12 -5.00
CA TYR A 174 -1.79 8.38 -3.75
C TYR A 174 -3.26 8.07 -3.45
N ALA A 175 -4.18 8.99 -3.71
CA ALA A 175 -5.61 8.81 -3.39
C ALA A 175 -6.30 7.73 -4.25
N GLN A 176 -5.71 7.35 -5.38
CA GLN A 176 -6.25 6.38 -6.33
C GLN A 176 -5.33 5.18 -6.53
N CYS A 177 -4.18 5.19 -5.88
CA CYS A 177 -3.09 4.29 -6.17
C CYS A 177 -3.37 2.89 -5.62
N GLU A 178 -3.14 1.88 -6.46
CA GLU A 178 -3.38 0.48 -6.12
C GLU A 178 -2.10 -0.20 -5.63
N GLN A 179 -0.94 0.22 -6.16
CA GLN A 179 0.39 -0.19 -5.72
C GLN A 179 1.25 1.05 -5.52
N CYS A 180 1.47 1.41 -4.27
CA CYS A 180 2.12 2.65 -3.89
C CYS A 180 3.40 2.39 -3.13
N VAL A 181 4.40 3.20 -3.41
CA VAL A 181 5.67 3.22 -2.71
C VAL A 181 5.87 4.62 -2.16
N MET A 182 6.17 4.66 -0.87
CA MET A 182 6.43 5.88 -0.14
C MET A 182 7.71 5.76 0.65
N VAL A 183 8.36 6.89 0.92
CA VAL A 183 9.46 6.97 1.88
C VAL A 183 9.12 8.01 2.95
N TRP A 184 9.28 7.61 4.21
CA TRP A 184 9.12 8.44 5.38
C TRP A 184 10.52 8.64 5.98
N VAL A 185 10.99 9.89 5.98
CA VAL A 185 12.27 10.26 6.57
C VAL A 185 12.04 10.86 7.94
N ASP A 186 12.88 10.42 8.89
CA ASP A 186 12.75 10.71 10.31
C ASP A 186 11.34 10.37 10.86
N ALA A 187 10.88 9.15 10.60
CA ALA A 187 9.57 8.69 11.06
C ALA A 187 9.54 8.52 12.59
N ALA A 188 8.47 9.01 13.21
CA ALA A 188 8.18 8.85 14.63
C ALA A 188 6.67 8.62 14.85
N LEU A 189 6.33 7.47 15.44
CA LEU A 189 4.95 7.04 15.69
C LEU A 189 4.11 7.03 14.40
N ALA A 190 3.26 8.05 14.22
CA ALA A 190 2.30 8.16 13.13
C ALA A 190 2.63 9.30 12.14
N ALA A 191 3.83 9.89 12.22
CA ALA A 191 4.24 10.99 11.37
C ALA A 191 5.70 10.89 10.96
N ALA A 192 6.08 11.63 9.92
CA ALA A 192 7.45 11.80 9.45
C ALA A 192 7.77 13.29 9.27
N ASN A 193 9.06 13.64 9.27
CA ASN A 193 9.46 15.02 9.01
C ASN A 193 9.41 15.35 7.52
N GLU A 194 9.81 14.39 6.67
CA GLU A 194 9.74 14.50 5.22
C GLU A 194 9.05 13.26 4.64
N TYR A 195 8.21 13.49 3.62
CA TYR A 195 7.53 12.43 2.89
C TYR A 195 7.99 12.45 1.44
N TYR A 196 8.03 11.26 0.85
CA TYR A 196 8.32 11.07 -0.56
C TYR A 196 7.32 10.09 -1.15
N PHE A 197 6.91 10.35 -2.39
CA PHE A 197 5.98 9.52 -3.13
C PHE A 197 6.58 9.09 -4.46
N GLN A 198 6.23 7.89 -4.92
CA GLN A 198 6.72 7.34 -6.18
C GLN A 198 6.44 8.24 -7.39
N THR A 199 7.40 8.27 -8.29
CA THR A 199 7.27 8.94 -9.59
C THR A 199 7.79 8.09 -10.74
N HIS A 200 8.51 7.01 -10.42
CA HIS A 200 9.05 6.06 -11.39
C HIS A 200 9.33 4.72 -10.72
N GLY A 201 9.39 3.67 -11.54
CA GLY A 201 9.80 2.32 -11.14
C GLY A 201 8.79 1.26 -11.58
N THR A 202 9.21 0.01 -11.54
CA THR A 202 8.39 -1.13 -11.95
C THR A 202 8.29 -2.11 -10.80
N LEU A 203 7.06 -2.34 -10.31
CA LEU A 203 6.76 -3.29 -9.24
C LEU A 203 6.29 -4.61 -9.84
N THR A 204 6.90 -5.72 -9.45
CA THR A 204 6.51 -7.08 -9.85
C THR A 204 6.15 -7.90 -8.62
N ILE A 205 4.92 -8.38 -8.57
CA ILE A 205 4.46 -9.40 -7.61
C ILE A 205 4.62 -10.75 -8.29
N LYS A 206 5.57 -11.55 -7.80
CA LYS A 206 5.91 -12.86 -8.37
C LYS A 206 5.05 -13.98 -7.82
N GLU A 207 4.63 -13.87 -6.57
CA GLU A 207 3.84 -14.89 -5.90
C GLU A 207 2.87 -14.23 -4.93
N VAL A 208 1.64 -14.74 -4.87
CA VAL A 208 0.66 -14.40 -3.83
C VAL A 208 0.20 -15.68 -3.14
N LYS A 209 0.37 -15.75 -1.82
CA LYS A 209 -0.10 -16.84 -0.96
C LYS A 209 -1.15 -16.33 0.02
N ASP A 210 -2.21 -17.09 0.22
CA ASP A 210 -3.13 -16.88 1.34
C ASP A 210 -2.65 -17.71 2.54
N VAL A 211 -2.32 -17.05 3.64
CA VAL A 211 -1.92 -17.67 4.90
C VAL A 211 -2.87 -17.16 5.98
N ASP A 212 -3.77 -18.04 6.44
CA ASP A 212 -4.78 -17.75 7.46
C ASP A 212 -5.69 -16.55 7.12
N GLY A 213 -6.05 -16.37 5.84
CA GLY A 213 -6.89 -15.27 5.35
C GLY A 213 -6.12 -13.98 5.09
N ILE A 214 -4.79 -13.98 5.24
CA ILE A 214 -3.91 -12.85 4.99
C ILE A 214 -3.10 -13.14 3.72
N LYS A 215 -3.25 -12.28 2.70
CA LYS A 215 -2.43 -12.36 1.50
C LYS A 215 -0.97 -12.00 1.81
N ARG A 216 -0.05 -12.87 1.45
CA ARG A 216 1.40 -12.69 1.55
C ARG A 216 1.97 -12.69 0.15
N THR A 217 2.97 -11.86 -0.09
CA THR A 217 3.56 -11.67 -1.42
C THR A 217 5.07 -11.85 -1.42
N VAL A 218 5.58 -12.32 -2.56
CA VAL A 218 6.98 -12.23 -2.95
C VAL A 218 7.06 -11.29 -4.14
N GLY A 219 7.98 -10.33 -4.10
CA GLY A 219 8.08 -9.38 -5.21
C GLY A 219 9.34 -8.55 -5.21
N THR A 220 9.43 -7.71 -6.24
CA THR A 220 10.55 -6.82 -6.50
C THR A 220 10.07 -5.49 -7.07
N ILE A 221 10.67 -4.38 -6.67
CA ILE A 221 10.60 -3.11 -7.38
C ILE A 221 11.95 -2.87 -8.04
N LYS A 222 11.95 -2.43 -9.30
CA LYS A 222 13.15 -1.98 -10.01
C LYS A 222 13.06 -0.51 -10.36
N ASN A 223 14.22 0.15 -10.46
CA ASN A 223 14.37 1.52 -10.93
C ASN A 223 13.46 2.50 -10.17
N LEU A 224 13.33 2.33 -8.85
CA LEU A 224 12.44 3.16 -8.04
C LEU A 224 12.99 4.57 -7.95
N ILE A 225 12.14 5.56 -8.24
CA ILE A 225 12.39 6.97 -7.90
C ILE A 225 11.20 7.53 -7.15
N VAL A 226 11.43 8.01 -5.93
CA VAL A 226 10.45 8.75 -5.12
C VAL A 226 10.89 10.21 -5.00
N LYS A 227 9.93 11.14 -5.12
CA LYS A 227 10.17 12.59 -5.00
C LYS A 227 9.49 13.13 -3.76
N GLN A 228 10.10 14.17 -3.19
CA GLN A 228 9.59 14.80 -1.98
C GLN A 228 8.17 15.35 -2.21
N ALA A 229 7.30 15.11 -1.25
CA ALA A 229 5.90 15.45 -1.31
C ALA A 229 5.42 16.06 0.01
N GLU A 230 4.39 16.89 -0.07
CA GLU A 230 3.61 17.34 1.08
C GLU A 230 2.39 16.42 1.24
N ALA A 231 2.28 15.78 2.40
CA ALA A 231 1.09 15.04 2.80
C ALA A 231 0.03 16.02 3.33
N ASN A 232 -1.25 15.77 3.04
CA ASN A 232 -2.34 16.47 3.71
C ASN A 232 -2.46 16.04 5.20
N GLU A 233 -3.36 16.68 5.96
CA GLU A 233 -3.56 16.39 7.40
C GLU A 233 -3.93 14.94 7.70
N TYR A 234 -4.54 14.24 6.74
CA TYR A 234 -5.03 12.87 6.89
C TYR A 234 -4.16 11.84 6.16
N MET A 235 -3.02 12.27 5.58
CA MET A 235 -2.17 11.46 4.72
C MET A 235 -2.96 10.74 3.60
N SER A 236 -4.06 11.33 3.14
CA SER A 236 -4.92 10.75 2.11
C SER A 236 -4.59 11.28 0.71
N ASP A 237 -3.69 12.26 0.63
CA ASP A 237 -3.26 12.91 -0.61
C ASP A 237 -1.82 13.43 -0.44
N PHE A 238 -1.06 13.37 -1.53
CA PHE A 238 0.34 13.76 -1.60
C PHE A 238 0.55 14.68 -2.80
N THR A 239 1.01 15.90 -2.52
CA THR A 239 1.39 16.85 -3.58
C THR A 239 2.90 16.89 -3.71
N LEU A 240 3.43 16.55 -4.89
CA LEU A 240 4.86 16.64 -5.16
C LEU A 240 5.35 18.09 -4.99
N ILE A 241 6.48 18.28 -4.30
CA ILE A 241 7.12 19.57 -4.16
C ILE A 241 7.92 19.86 -5.45
N PRO A 242 7.63 20.95 -6.17
CA PRO A 242 8.45 21.35 -7.32
C PRO A 242 9.91 21.54 -6.91
N ASP A 243 10.83 20.95 -7.68
CA ASP A 243 12.27 20.92 -7.38
C ASP A 243 12.60 20.30 -5.99
N GLY A 244 11.69 19.49 -5.46
CA GLY A 244 11.88 18.73 -4.24
C GLY A 244 13.02 17.71 -4.38
N LYS A 245 13.58 17.30 -3.24
CA LYS A 245 14.60 16.25 -3.21
C LYS A 245 14.04 14.94 -3.79
N CYS A 246 14.92 14.05 -4.25
CA CYS A 246 14.53 12.70 -4.65
C CYS A 246 15.43 11.64 -4.03
N ILE A 247 14.87 10.44 -3.93
CA ILE A 247 15.51 9.22 -3.44
C ILE A 247 15.31 8.16 -4.53
N ALA A 248 16.33 7.36 -4.80
CA ALA A 248 16.28 6.30 -5.80
C ALA A 248 16.82 4.99 -5.26
N ALA A 249 16.29 3.87 -5.76
CA ALA A 249 16.76 2.52 -5.45
C ALA A 249 16.74 1.67 -6.72
N GLU A 250 17.85 1.01 -7.05
CA GLU A 250 17.93 0.15 -8.23
C GLU A 250 16.99 -1.06 -8.10
N THR A 251 17.00 -1.69 -6.94
CA THR A 251 16.15 -2.85 -6.66
C THR A 251 15.75 -2.90 -5.19
N VAL A 252 14.47 -3.17 -4.95
CA VAL A 252 13.89 -3.44 -3.64
C VAL A 252 13.21 -4.79 -3.74
N SER A 253 13.54 -5.76 -2.87
CA SER A 253 12.99 -7.13 -2.95
C SER A 253 12.40 -7.55 -1.61
N TRP A 254 11.28 -8.27 -1.64
CA TRP A 254 10.64 -8.79 -0.43
C TRP A 254 10.11 -10.21 -0.60
N ASP A 255 10.02 -10.91 0.53
CA ASP A 255 9.29 -12.16 0.69
C ASP A 255 8.60 -12.15 2.05
N THR A 256 7.27 -11.99 2.03
CA THR A 256 6.45 -11.98 3.25
C THR A 256 5.80 -13.34 3.54
N THR A 257 6.04 -14.35 2.68
CA THR A 257 5.39 -15.67 2.79
C THR A 257 5.90 -16.49 3.96
N ASN A 258 7.12 -16.20 4.43
CA ASN A 258 7.74 -16.85 5.57
C ASN A 258 7.58 -16.06 6.88
N THR A 259 6.93 -14.89 6.83
CA THR A 259 6.67 -14.11 8.05
C THR A 259 5.58 -14.83 8.85
N PRO A 260 5.83 -15.24 10.11
CA PRO A 260 4.80 -15.82 10.95
C PRO A 260 3.57 -14.91 10.92
N GLY A 261 2.37 -15.49 10.80
CA GLY A 261 1.16 -14.74 11.07
C GLY A 261 1.34 -14.09 12.44
N ASN A 262 1.22 -12.76 12.53
CA ASN A 262 0.95 -12.13 13.80
C ASN A 262 -0.46 -12.64 14.16
N SER A 263 -0.52 -13.81 14.78
CA SER A 263 -1.69 -14.27 15.51
C SER A 263 -1.82 -13.24 16.62
N GLY A 264 -2.63 -12.20 16.39
CA GLY A 264 -2.74 -11.07 17.31
C GLY A 264 -2.95 -11.57 18.73
N ASP A 265 -1.90 -11.48 19.54
CA ASP A 265 -1.94 -11.56 21.00
C ASP A 265 -2.03 -10.14 21.56
#